data_AF-A0A7C2MW99-F1
#
_entry.id   AF-A0A7C2MW99-F1
#
_cell.length_a   1.000
_cell.length_b   1.000
_cell.length_c   1.000
_cell.angle_alpha   90.00
_cell.angle_beta   90.00
_cell.angle_gamma   90.00
#
_symmetry.space_group_name_H-M   'P 1'
#
loop_
_entity.id
_entity.type
_entity.pdbx_description
1 polymer ?
#
loop_
_entity_poly.entity_id
_entity_poly.type
_entity_poly.pdbx_seq_one_letter_code
_entity_poly.pdbx_strand_id
1 'polypeptide(L)'
;MALSSTGPHAAWAKLVTQGLGPTPLTVSVRGETLHMLRIVGITPTLIRDSIQLVFKHHIYVADALQITSAKTINNSKFLTGDKKLAKIAEQEGLQDTYIG
;
A
#
# COMPACT_ATOMS: atom_id res chain seq x y z
N MET A 1 -33.90 -17.09 -31.73
CA MET A 1 -32.66 -17.91 -31.67
C MET A 1 -31.93 -17.50 -30.39
N ALA A 2 -32.13 -18.26 -29.31
CA ALA A 2 -31.56 -17.94 -28.00
C ALA A 2 -30.07 -18.25 -28.02
N LEU A 3 -29.23 -17.23 -27.83
CA LEU A 3 -27.79 -17.40 -27.66
C LEU A 3 -27.56 -18.15 -26.34
N SER A 4 -27.05 -19.37 -26.42
CA SER A 4 -26.72 -20.21 -25.28
C SER A 4 -25.70 -19.51 -24.38
N SER A 5 -26.08 -19.25 -23.13
CA SER A 5 -25.29 -18.56 -22.10
C SER A 5 -24.18 -19.44 -21.48
N THR A 6 -23.58 -20.33 -22.26
CA THR A 6 -22.58 -21.31 -21.82
C THR A 6 -21.15 -20.98 -22.26
N GLY A 7 -20.88 -19.70 -22.52
CA GLY A 7 -19.51 -19.22 -22.73
C GLY A 7 -18.74 -19.04 -21.42
N PRO A 8 -17.40 -19.10 -21.43
CA PRO A 8 -16.57 -18.91 -20.24
C PRO A 8 -16.93 -17.65 -19.45
N HIS A 9 -17.32 -16.56 -20.13
CA HIS A 9 -17.79 -15.32 -19.51
C HIS A 9 -19.00 -15.47 -18.56
N ALA A 10 -19.92 -16.40 -18.83
CA ALA A 10 -21.09 -16.62 -17.98
C ALA A 10 -20.74 -17.40 -16.70
N ALA A 11 -19.74 -18.28 -16.77
CA ALA A 11 -19.19 -18.96 -15.61
C ALA A 11 -18.46 -17.96 -14.69
N TRP A 12 -17.67 -17.06 -15.26
CA TRP A 12 -17.00 -15.98 -14.51
C TRP A 12 -18.00 -15.05 -13.82
N ALA A 13 -19.07 -14.64 -14.51
CA ALA A 13 -20.11 -13.80 -13.91
C ALA A 13 -20.82 -14.48 -12.73
N LYS A 14 -21.12 -15.78 -12.83
CA LYS A 14 -21.73 -16.57 -11.74
C LYS A 14 -20.84 -16.64 -10.51
N LEU A 15 -19.54 -16.87 -10.67
CA LEU A 15 -18.58 -16.95 -9.56
C LEU A 15 -18.49 -15.62 -8.79
N VAL A 16 -18.48 -14.50 -9.50
CA VAL A 16 -18.49 -13.15 -8.89
C VAL A 16 -19.79 -12.92 -8.11
N THR A 17 -20.95 -13.26 -8.68
CA THR A 17 -22.25 -13.11 -7.98
C THR A 17 -22.43 -14.06 -6.79
N GLN A 18 -21.69 -15.17 -6.73
CA GLN A 18 -21.71 -16.13 -5.61
C GLN A 18 -20.65 -15.81 -4.53
N GLY A 19 -19.92 -14.69 -4.66
CA GLY A 19 -18.87 -14.32 -3.70
C GLY A 19 -17.62 -15.20 -3.76
N LEU A 20 -17.48 -16.03 -4.80
CA LEU A 20 -16.35 -16.92 -5.06
C LEU A 20 -15.39 -16.36 -6.14
N GLY A 21 -15.64 -15.13 -6.61
CA GLY A 21 -14.70 -14.36 -7.43
C GLY A 21 -13.60 -13.71 -6.56
N PRO A 22 -12.48 -13.25 -7.16
CA PRO A 22 -11.45 -12.53 -6.41
C PRO A 22 -12.09 -11.32 -5.71
N THR A 23 -12.00 -11.30 -4.38
CA THR A 23 -12.41 -10.20 -3.50
C THR A 23 -11.65 -8.90 -3.84
N PRO A 24 -12.11 -7.73 -3.36
CA PRO A 24 -11.49 -6.44 -3.70
C PRO A 24 -9.99 -6.49 -3.45
N LEU A 25 -9.22 -6.35 -4.54
CA LEU A 25 -7.75 -6.31 -4.66
C LEU A 25 -6.98 -6.61 -3.36
N THR A 26 -6.93 -7.90 -3.00
CA THR A 26 -6.02 -8.37 -1.93
C THR A 26 -4.61 -8.47 -2.51
N VAL A 27 -3.67 -7.73 -1.94
CA VAL A 27 -2.25 -7.77 -2.32
C VAL A 27 -1.48 -8.38 -1.16
N SER A 28 -0.71 -9.45 -1.38
CA SER A 28 0.13 -10.03 -0.34
C SER A 28 1.58 -9.63 -0.56
N VAL A 29 2.21 -9.13 0.50
CA VAL A 29 3.67 -8.99 0.58
C VAL A 29 4.17 -10.10 1.48
N ARG A 30 5.41 -10.55 1.33
CA ARG A 30 5.91 -11.78 1.99
C ARG A 30 5.54 -11.82 3.50
N GLY A 31 4.64 -12.73 3.86
CA GLY A 31 4.19 -12.95 5.25
C GLY A 31 3.09 -12.01 5.78
N GLU A 32 2.63 -11.02 5.00
CA GLU A 32 1.59 -10.05 5.41
C GLU A 32 0.59 -9.81 4.25
N THR A 33 -0.71 -9.94 4.55
CA THR A 33 -1.77 -9.75 3.54
C THR A 33 -2.35 -8.33 3.67
N LEU A 34 -2.24 -7.52 2.61
CA LEU A 34 -2.90 -6.21 2.52
C LEU A 34 -4.35 -6.42 2.07
N HIS A 35 -5.26 -6.19 3.01
CA HIS A 35 -6.70 -6.32 2.78
C HIS A 35 -7.30 -5.10 2.06
N MET A 36 -6.62 -3.96 2.10
CA MET A 36 -7.07 -2.71 1.49
C MET A 36 -5.87 -1.84 1.10
N LEU A 37 -5.88 -1.34 -0.14
CA LEU A 37 -4.94 -0.33 -0.61
C LEU A 37 -5.59 1.05 -0.53
N ARG A 38 -5.07 1.92 0.35
CA ARG A 38 -5.47 3.33 0.40
C ARG A 38 -4.47 4.18 -0.37
N ILE A 39 -4.93 4.88 -1.40
CA ILE A 39 -4.14 5.89 -2.09
C ILE A 39 -4.20 7.18 -1.28
N VAL A 40 -3.04 7.71 -0.90
CA VAL A 40 -2.93 8.99 -0.21
C VAL A 40 -2.53 10.07 -1.21
N GLY A 41 -3.36 11.10 -1.36
CA GLY A 41 -3.06 12.24 -2.21
C GLY A 41 -1.91 13.08 -1.64
N ILE A 42 -1.01 13.53 -2.51
CA ILE A 42 0.08 14.43 -2.11
C ILE A 42 -0.47 15.84 -1.93
N THR A 43 -0.30 16.40 -0.73
CA THR A 43 -0.68 17.78 -0.42
C THR A 43 0.58 18.66 -0.29
N PRO A 44 0.46 19.99 -0.45
CA PRO A 44 1.59 20.90 -0.24
C PRO A 44 2.22 20.79 1.15
N THR A 45 1.42 20.52 2.19
CA THR A 45 1.91 20.27 3.56
C THR A 45 2.78 19.01 3.61
N LEU A 46 2.33 17.92 3.01
CA LEU A 46 3.06 16.66 2.96
C LEU A 46 4.40 16.82 2.23
N ILE A 47 4.42 17.60 1.15
CA ILE A 47 5.66 17.96 0.44
C ILE A 47 6.59 18.75 1.36
N ARG A 48 6.10 19.82 2.01
CA ARG A 48 6.90 20.63 2.93
C ARG A 48 7.53 19.79 4.04
N ASP A 49 6.76 18.91 4.66
CA ASP A 49 7.22 18.07 5.76
C ASP A 49 8.22 17.00 5.28
N SER A 50 8.02 16.44 4.08
CA SER A 50 8.97 15.50 3.47
C SER A 50 10.35 16.11 3.19
N ILE A 51 10.42 17.40 2.83
CA ILE A 51 11.70 18.09 2.57
C ILE A 51 12.58 18.08 3.83
N GLN A 52 11.98 18.21 5.02
CA GLN A 52 12.72 18.15 6.28
C GLN A 52 13.39 16.77 6.46
N LEU A 53 12.69 15.69 6.12
CA LEU A 53 13.24 14.33 6.20
C LEU A 53 14.36 14.07 5.18
N VAL A 54 14.24 14.63 3.97
CA VAL A 54 15.30 14.55 2.94
C VAL A 54 16.60 15.11 3.50
N PHE A 55 16.56 16.30 4.11
CA PHE A 55 17.77 16.92 4.67
C PHE A 55 18.25 16.25 5.95
N LYS A 56 17.34 15.80 6.83
CA LYS A 56 17.69 15.16 8.09
C LYS A 56 18.36 13.79 7.90
N HIS A 57 17.86 12.98 6.96
CA HIS A 57 18.24 11.57 6.81
C HIS A 57 18.99 11.27 5.51
N HIS A 58 19.13 12.26 4.62
CA HIS A 58 19.77 12.11 3.31
C HIS A 58 19.17 10.92 2.52
N ILE A 59 17.85 10.95 2.37
CA ILE A 59 17.06 9.96 1.62
C ILE A 59 16.42 10.57 0.38
N TYR A 60 15.97 9.73 -0.55
CA TYR A 60 15.29 10.21 -1.75
C TYR A 60 13.95 10.87 -1.39
N VAL A 61 13.50 11.79 -2.26
CA VAL A 61 12.21 12.48 -2.07
C VAL A 61 11.05 11.50 -1.99
N ALA A 62 11.08 10.41 -2.76
CA ALA A 62 10.05 9.36 -2.72
C ALA A 62 9.98 8.67 -1.35
N ASP A 63 11.13 8.29 -0.79
CA ASP A 63 11.23 7.67 0.54
C ASP A 63 10.72 8.60 1.64
N ALA A 64 11.09 9.87 1.57
CA ALA A 64 10.63 10.89 2.50
C ALA A 64 9.11 11.08 2.43
N LEU A 65 8.53 11.16 1.21
CA LEU A 65 7.08 11.23 1.03
C LEU A 65 6.38 9.98 1.55
N GLN A 66 6.98 8.80 1.39
CA GLN A 66 6.43 7.55 1.91
C GLN A 66 6.33 7.56 3.44
N ILE A 67 7.39 8.01 4.14
CA ILE A 67 7.38 8.13 5.60
C ILE A 67 6.39 9.21 6.06
N THR A 68 6.44 10.41 5.46
CA THR A 68 5.56 11.52 5.85
C THR A 68 4.08 11.17 5.65
N SER A 69 3.73 10.54 4.53
CA SER A 69 2.35 10.08 4.29
C SER A 69 1.90 9.03 5.30
N ALA A 70 2.76 8.06 5.65
CA ALA A 70 2.45 7.06 6.67
C ALA A 70 2.19 7.69 8.05
N LYS A 71 2.95 8.74 8.43
CA LYS A 71 2.73 9.49 9.68
C LYS A 71 1.37 10.21 9.69
N THR A 72 0.92 10.77 8.56
CA THR A 72 -0.34 11.53 8.51
C THR A 72 -1.61 10.68 8.65
N ILE A 73 -1.56 9.40 8.30
CA ILE A 73 -2.73 8.51 8.37
C ILE A 73 -2.79 7.70 9.67
N ASN A 74 -1.93 8.01 10.66
CA ASN A 74 -1.74 7.21 11.88
C ASN A 74 -1.64 5.70 11.57
N ASN A 75 -0.85 5.35 10.55
CA ASN A 75 -0.77 3.95 10.12
C ASN A 75 -0.17 3.10 11.25
N SER A 76 -0.78 1.95 11.51
CA SER A 76 -0.32 1.03 12.55
C SER A 76 0.97 0.29 12.16
N LYS A 77 1.29 0.17 10.86
CA LYS A 77 2.51 -0.47 10.37
C LYS A 77 3.07 0.19 9.11
N PHE A 78 4.38 0.41 9.07
CA PHE A 78 5.14 0.82 7.88
C PHE A 78 5.92 -0.36 7.30
N LEU A 79 5.53 -0.81 6.11
CA LEU A 79 6.15 -1.96 5.43
C LEU A 79 7.13 -1.48 4.37
N THR A 80 8.35 -2.02 4.40
CA THR A 80 9.35 -1.76 3.35
C THR A 80 10.33 -2.93 3.20
N GLY A 81 10.77 -3.18 1.96
CA GLY A 81 11.88 -4.08 1.65
C GLY A 81 13.24 -3.38 1.67
N ASP A 82 13.30 -2.08 1.97
CA ASP A 82 14.56 -1.36 2.15
C ASP A 82 14.90 -1.28 3.64
N LYS A 83 16.00 -1.94 4.03
CA LYS A 83 16.47 -1.99 5.42
C LYS A 83 16.89 -0.62 5.97
N LYS A 84 17.50 0.24 5.14
CA LYS A 84 17.87 1.59 5.54
C LYS A 84 16.60 2.42 5.79
N LEU A 85 15.61 2.28 4.91
CA LEU A 85 14.36 3.00 5.04
C LEU A 85 13.55 2.55 6.26
N ALA A 86 13.52 1.25 6.56
CA ALA A 86 12.88 0.70 7.76
C ALA A 86 13.43 1.35 9.03
N LYS A 87 14.76 1.40 9.17
CA LYS A 87 15.42 2.04 10.32
C LYS A 87 15.10 3.52 10.44
N ILE A 88 14.99 4.24 9.32
CA ILE A 88 14.65 5.66 9.33
C ILE A 88 13.17 5.85 9.73
N ALA A 89 12.27 4.98 9.26
CA ALA A 89 10.87 4.99 9.68
C ALA A 89 10.72 4.76 11.20
N GLU A 90 11.49 3.82 11.76
CA GLU A 90 11.58 3.58 13.21
C GLU A 90 12.02 4.85 13.98
N GLN A 91 13.09 5.51 13.49
CA GLN A 91 13.60 6.76 14.06
C GLN A 91 12.59 7.91 14.00
N GLU A 92 11.65 7.85 13.06
CA GLU A 92 10.55 8.81 12.90
C GLU A 92 9.28 8.43 13.65
N GLY A 93 9.33 7.36 14.45
CA GLY A 93 8.28 6.93 15.37
C GLY A 93 7.19 6.06 14.74
N LEU A 94 7.42 5.53 13.54
CA LEU A 94 6.53 4.54 12.94
C LEU A 94 6.84 3.14 13.49
N GLN A 95 5.81 2.32 13.73
CA GLN A 95 6.01 0.88 13.89
C GLN A 95 6.36 0.31 12.52
N ASP A 96 7.64 0.08 12.26
CA ASP A 96 8.12 -0.45 11.01
C ASP A 96 8.15 -1.98 11.01
N THR A 97 8.09 -2.55 9.83
CA THR A 97 8.34 -3.97 9.62
C THR A 97 9.14 -4.11 8.33
N TYR A 98 10.43 -4.34 8.49
CA TYR A 98 11.29 -4.77 7.40
C TYR A 98 10.89 -6.19 6.96
N ILE A 99 10.54 -6.35 5.69
CA ILE A 99 9.96 -7.60 5.15
C ILE A 99 10.93 -8.46 4.33
N GLY A 100 12.22 -8.08 4.31
CA GLY A 100 13.30 -8.90 3.74
C GLY A 100 13.95 -8.31 2.50
#